data_AF-A0AB36FCP1-F1
#
_entry.id   AF-A0AB36FCP1-F1
#
_cell.length_a   1.000
_cell.length_b   1.000
_cell.length_c   1.000
_cell.angle_alpha   90.00
_cell.angle_beta   90.00
_cell.angle_gamma   90.00
#
_symmetry.space_group_name_H-M   'P 1'
#
loop_
_entity.id
_entity.type
_entity.pdbx_description
1 polymer ?
#
loop_
_entity_poly.entity_id
_entity_poly.type
_entity_poly.pdbx_seq_one_letter_code
_entity_poly.pdbx_strand_id
1 'polypeptide(L)' 'MMGSDICKGERFQVGEIWKSPRGFFYKVVEVIGSQATLRMGCDGSGRKARRWVDAIAGWSIYKREE' A
#
# COMPACT_ATOMS: atom_id res chain seq x y z
N MET A 1 9.99 7.45 24.42
CA MET A 1 9.96 6.77 23.11
C MET A 1 8.72 7.28 22.40
N MET A 2 8.84 8.22 21.45
CA MET A 2 7.70 8.60 20.61
C MET A 2 7.40 7.41 19.71
N GLY A 3 6.24 6.78 19.89
CA GLY A 3 5.68 5.90 18.88
C GLY A 3 5.49 6.74 17.62
N SER A 4 6.15 6.37 16.53
CA SER A 4 5.87 6.98 15.24
C SER A 4 4.48 6.50 14.83
N ASP A 5 3.46 7.25 15.18
CA ASP A 5 2.10 7.07 14.67
C ASP A 5 2.17 7.25 13.16
N ILE A 6 2.28 6.15 12.42
CA ILE A 6 2.39 6.21 10.97
C ILE A 6 1.01 6.54 10.43
N CYS A 7 0.88 7.70 9.78
CA CYS A 7 -0.39 8.11 9.23
C CYS A 7 -0.68 7.31 7.95
N LYS A 8 -1.97 7.02 7.72
CA LYS A 8 -2.42 6.38 6.48
C LYS A 8 -2.00 7.24 5.29
N GLY A 9 -1.48 6.60 4.25
CA GLY A 9 -1.04 7.31 3.05
C GLY A 9 0.37 7.91 3.10
N GLU A 10 1.11 7.80 4.21
CA GLU A 10 2.53 8.21 4.27
C GLU A 10 3.50 7.13 3.80
N ARG A 11 3.09 5.86 3.91
CA ARG A 11 3.81 4.68 3.44
C ARG A 11 2.82 3.54 3.23
N PHE A 12 3.20 2.51 2.50
CA PHE A 12 2.37 1.32 2.36
C PHE A 12 2.14 0.67 3.73
N GLN A 13 0.87 0.58 4.16
CA GLN A 13 0.47 -0.14 5.36
C GLN A 13 -0.41 -1.34 5.03
N VAL A 14 -0.26 -2.43 5.78
CA VAL A 14 -1.06 -3.66 5.59
C VAL A 14 -2.55 -3.35 5.67
N GLY A 15 -3.32 -3.84 4.70
CA GLY A 15 -4.76 -3.63 4.60
C GLY A 15 -5.15 -2.43 3.75
N GLU A 16 -4.25 -1.49 3.49
CA GLU A 16 -4.53 -0.36 2.60
C GLU A 16 -4.61 -0.80 1.14
N ILE A 17 -5.43 -0.06 0.38
CA ILE A 17 -5.51 -0.19 -1.07
C ILE A 17 -4.92 1.08 -1.66
N TRP A 18 -4.04 0.92 -2.63
CA TRP A 18 -3.34 2.01 -3.29
C TRP A 18 -3.56 1.95 -4.79
N LYS A 19 -3.79 3.12 -5.39
CA LYS A 19 -3.82 3.32 -6.83
C LYS A 19 -2.42 3.65 -7.31
N SER A 20 -1.91 2.85 -8.25
CA SER A 20 -0.62 3.08 -8.91
C SER A 20 -0.69 4.26 -9.88
N PRO A 21 0.45 4.85 -10.26
CA PRO A 21 0.52 5.91 -11.28
C PRO A 21 -0.11 5.50 -12.63
N ARG A 22 -0.15 4.20 -12.92
CA ARG A 22 -0.74 3.62 -14.13
C ARG A 22 -2.25 3.37 -14.03
N GLY A 23 -2.87 3.71 -12.89
CA GLY A 23 -4.31 3.58 -12.66
C GLY A 23 -4.77 2.25 -12.06
N PHE A 24 -3.89 1.27 -11.89
CA PHE A 24 -4.24 -0.02 -11.28
C PHE A 24 -4.29 0.05 -9.76
N PHE A 25 -5.21 -0.70 -9.14
CA PHE A 25 -5.31 -0.84 -7.70
C PHE A 25 -4.47 -2.00 -7.18
N TYR A 26 -3.93 -1.82 -5.98
CA TYR A 26 -3.17 -2.84 -5.27
C TYR A 26 -3.49 -2.80 -3.78
N LYS A 27 -3.78 -3.95 -3.19
CA LYS A 27 -3.91 -4.12 -1.74
C LYS A 27 -2.56 -4.48 -1.14
N VAL A 28 -2.15 -3.79 -0.08
CA VAL A 28 -0.98 -4.16 0.72
C VAL A 28 -1.36 -5.32 1.62
N VAL A 29 -0.70 -6.46 1.46
CA VAL A 29 -1.03 -7.70 2.19
C VAL A 29 -0.03 -8.03 3.28
N GLU A 30 1.18 -7.49 3.21
CA GLU A 30 2.26 -7.76 4.17
C GLU A 30 3.29 -6.63 4.10
N VAL A 31 3.88 -6.31 5.25
CA VAL A 31 5.04 -5.41 5.37
C VAL A 31 6.06 -6.08 6.30
N ILE A 32 7.28 -6.27 5.81
CA ILE A 32 8.40 -6.84 6.56
C ILE A 32 9.55 -5.85 6.50
N GLY A 33 9.87 -5.22 7.64
CA GLY A 33 10.88 -4.17 7.71
C GLY A 33 10.53 -3.02 6.76
N SER A 34 11.41 -2.76 5.79
CA SER A 34 11.28 -1.71 4.78
C SER A 34 10.65 -2.18 3.47
N GLN A 35 10.17 -3.42 3.39
CA GLN A 35 9.56 -4.00 2.20
C GLN A 35 8.07 -4.24 2.38
N ALA A 36 7.27 -3.75 1.44
CA ALA A 36 5.84 -4.01 1.31
C ALA A 36 5.59 -5.05 0.21
N THR A 37 4.75 -6.03 0.51
CA THR A 37 4.13 -6.92 -0.46
C THR A 37 2.73 -6.40 -0.78
N LEU A 38 2.52 -6.09 -2.05
CA LEU A 38 1.24 -5.69 -2.62
C LEU A 38 0.68 -6.79 -3.51
N ARG A 39 -0.63 -6.87 -3.65
CA ARG A 39 -1.32 -7.70 -4.63
C ARG A 39 -2.28 -6.86 -5.45
N MET A 40 -2.23 -7.04 -6.77
CA MET A 40 -3.11 -6.32 -7.70
C MET A 40 -4.58 -6.63 -7.39
N GLY A 41 -5.43 -5.61 -7.50
CA GLY A 41 -6.84 -5.67 -7.12
C GLY A 41 -7.08 -5.16 -5.70
N CYS A 42 -8.34 -4.86 -5.41
CA CYS A 42 -8.79 -4.38 -4.10
C CYS A 42 -9.02 -5.52 -3.09
N ASP A 43 -9.18 -6.75 -3.58
CA ASP A 43 -9.40 -7.96 -2.80
C ASP A 43 -8.08 -8.58 -2.31
N GLY A 44 -6.99 -8.37 -3.04
CA GLY A 44 -5.68 -8.93 -2.77
C GLY A 44 -5.51 -10.36 -3.30
N SER A 45 -6.27 -10.76 -4.32
CA SER A 45 -6.13 -12.09 -4.96
C SER A 45 -5.17 -12.07 -6.16
N GLY A 46 -4.93 -10.90 -6.76
CA GLY A 46 -4.17 -10.75 -8.00
C GLY A 46 -2.65 -10.88 -7.86
N ARG A 47 -1.95 -10.47 -8.92
CA ARG A 47 -0.49 -10.59 -9.06
C ARG A 47 0.25 -9.90 -7.92
N LYS A 48 1.25 -10.59 -7.37
CA LYS A 48 2.14 -10.06 -6.32
C LYS A 48 3.13 -9.05 -6.89
N ALA A 49 3.30 -7.94 -6.20
CA ALA A 49 4.33 -6.93 -6.44
C ALA A 49 5.03 -6.61 -5.11
N ARG A 50 6.36 -6.48 -5.11
CA ARG A 50 7.14 -6.02 -3.94
C ARG A 50 7.67 -4.62 -4.19
N ARG A 51 7.63 -3.78 -3.17
CA ARG A 51 8.09 -2.39 -3.19
C ARG A 51 8.69 -2.02 -1.84
N TRP A 52 9.55 -1.01 -1.81
CA TRP A 52 9.88 -0.34 -0.56
C TRP A 52 8.62 0.30 0.03
N VAL A 53 8.51 0.30 1.36
CA VAL A 53 7.34 0.84 2.08
C VAL A 53 7.09 2.32 1.77
N ASP A 54 8.15 3.08 1.51
CA ASP A 54 8.16 4.51 1.22
C ASP A 54 8.16 4.85 -0.28
N ALA A 55 8.19 3.84 -1.16
CA ALA A 55 8.13 4.01 -2.62
C ALA A 55 6.71 4.34 -3.11
N ILE A 56 6.09 5.35 -2.51
CA ILE A 56 4.72 5.81 -2.76
C ILE A 56 4.64 6.97 -3.75
N ALA A 57 5.75 7.40 -4.34
CA ALA A 57 5.77 8.50 -5.31
C ALA A 57 4.83 8.21 -6.50
N GLY A 58 3.82 9.08 -6.70
CA GLY A 58 2.79 8.93 -7.71
C GLY A 58 1.71 7.88 -7.40
N TRP A 59 1.76 7.26 -6.23
CA TRP A 59 0.68 6.42 -5.73
C TRP A 59 -0.29 7.25 -4.91
N SER A 60 -1.55 6.81 -4.86
CA SER A 60 -2.57 7.47 -4.06
C SER A 60 -3.36 6.44 -3.27
N ILE A 61 -3.59 6.72 -1.99
CA ILE A 61 -4.42 5.84 -1.17
C ILE A 61 -5.86 5.84 -1.70
N TYR A 62 -6.42 4.66 -1.92
CA TYR A 62 -7.82 4.50 -2.29
C TYR A 62 -8.62 4.26 -1.01
N LYS A 63 -9.41 5.26 -0.63
CA LYS A 63 -10.48 5.08 0.36
C LYS A 63 -11.73 4.72 -0.42
N ARG A 64 -12.27 3.52 -0.19
CA ARG A 64 -13.62 3.21 -0.67
C ARG A 64 -14.54 4.15 0.11
N GLU A 65 -15.11 5.14 -0.57
CA GLU A 65 -16.19 5.93 0.01
C GLU A 65 -17.33 4.95 0.30
N GLU A 66 -17.78 4.93 1.56
CA GLU A 66 -18.99 4.21 2.01
C GLU A 66 -20.25 4.88 1.45
#